data_AF-A0A4Y9MA81-F1
#
_entry.id   AF-A0A4Y9MA81-F1
#
_cell.length_a   1.000
_cell.length_b   1.000
_cell.length_c   1.000
_cell.angle_alpha   90.00
_cell.angle_beta   90.00
_cell.angle_gamma   90.00
#
_symmetry.space_group_name_H-M   'P 1'
#
loop_
_entity.id
_entity.type
_entity.pdbx_description
1 polymer ?
#
loop_
_entity_poly.entity_id
_entity_poly.type
_entity_poly.pdbx_seq_one_letter_code
_entity_poly.pdbx_strand_id
1 'polypeptide(L)'
;MKKVMGGLAYREKRVYLNTAELALPRRRFVHGHELGHQVLPWQEQAYYADDDNTLSPETRDAMEWEANAFSAELLFGLDRFTTMADSYAPGLAVPLHLSNEFQTSAHAAIRRYVATSQHRVALLTLGRFTRRVPRGPYLPMMNDQCAESPGFSERFGSITDLAARPLVLAEHPAIAAAERVAPTGLLEDNDDLVIETKRGMTTFQTQAFHNGRLHFVLLYQQGRFNGQRLRAA
;
A
#
# COMPACT_ATOMS: atom_id res chain seq x y z
N MET A 1 7.76 16.56 21.15
CA MET A 1 6.27 16.68 21.10
C MET A 1 5.78 15.92 19.88
N LYS A 2 4.90 14.93 20.05
CA LYS A 2 4.23 14.23 18.95
C LYS A 2 3.19 15.20 18.36
N LYS A 3 3.21 15.39 17.05
CA LYS A 3 2.35 16.37 16.38
C LYS A 3 0.92 15.82 16.29
N VAL A 4 -0.06 16.57 16.80
CA VAL A 4 -1.48 16.20 16.74
C VAL A 4 -2.03 16.53 15.35
N MET A 5 -2.57 15.54 14.66
CA MET A 5 -3.01 15.63 13.27
C MET A 5 -4.53 15.82 13.16
N GLY A 6 -5.26 15.28 14.12
CA GLY A 6 -6.69 15.42 14.33
C GLY A 6 -7.05 15.02 15.76
N GLY A 7 -8.31 15.17 16.12
CA GLY A 7 -8.83 14.69 17.39
C GLY A 7 -10.35 14.74 17.44
N LEU A 8 -10.92 13.85 18.24
CA LEU A 8 -12.35 13.68 18.43
C LEU A 8 -12.79 14.20 19.80
N ALA A 9 -13.78 15.11 19.80
CA ALA A 9 -14.54 15.48 20.99
C ALA A 9 -15.84 14.66 21.05
N TYR A 10 -15.80 13.53 21.75
CA TYR A 10 -16.90 12.55 21.81
C TYR A 10 -18.23 13.17 22.25
N ARG A 11 -18.25 13.94 23.35
CA ARG A 11 -19.48 14.57 23.87
C ARG A 11 -20.13 15.54 22.89
N GLU A 12 -19.30 16.23 22.11
CA GLU A 12 -19.73 17.25 21.16
C GLU A 12 -20.00 16.67 19.77
N LYS A 13 -19.60 15.41 19.54
CA LYS A 13 -19.59 14.75 18.23
C LYS A 13 -18.89 15.61 17.18
N ARG A 14 -17.74 16.18 17.56
CA ARG A 14 -16.94 17.07 16.72
C ARG A 14 -15.57 16.49 16.45
N VAL A 15 -15.22 16.44 15.17
CA VAL A 15 -13.87 16.10 14.71
C VAL A 15 -13.12 17.39 14.40
N TYR A 16 -11.95 17.55 15.00
CA TYR A 16 -11.01 18.63 14.71
C TYR A 16 -9.88 18.09 13.84
N LEU A 17 -9.55 18.82 12.77
CA LEU A 17 -8.48 18.44 11.85
C LEU A 17 -7.48 19.58 11.73
N ASN A 18 -6.19 19.24 11.73
CA ASN A 18 -5.16 20.21 11.40
C ASN A 18 -5.09 20.41 9.87
N THR A 19 -6.00 21.21 9.32
CA THR A 19 -6.15 21.32 7.87
C THR A 19 -5.04 22.11 7.18
N ALA A 20 -4.31 22.97 7.91
CA ALA A 20 -3.28 23.84 7.35
C ALA A 20 -2.03 23.06 6.91
N GLU A 21 -1.77 21.90 7.50
CA GLU A 21 -0.52 21.16 7.32
C GLU A 21 -0.70 19.82 6.61
N LEU A 22 -1.94 19.46 6.29
CA LEU A 22 -2.29 18.17 5.71
C LEU A 22 -2.82 18.32 4.29
N ALA A 23 -2.17 17.62 3.35
CA ALA A 23 -2.72 17.43 2.02
C ALA A 23 -4.08 16.73 2.09
N LEU A 24 -4.95 16.98 1.10
CA LEU A 24 -6.33 16.51 1.09
C LEU A 24 -6.48 14.99 1.36
N PRO A 25 -5.69 14.09 0.73
CA PRO A 25 -5.79 12.66 1.04
C PRO A 25 -5.52 12.33 2.52
N ARG A 26 -4.54 13.01 3.13
CA ARG A 26 -4.22 12.80 4.55
C ARG A 26 -5.31 13.37 5.45
N ARG A 27 -5.90 14.53 5.10
CA ARG A 27 -7.05 15.09 5.83
C ARG A 27 -8.24 14.14 5.82
N ARG A 28 -8.57 13.60 4.64
CA ARG A 28 -9.67 12.63 4.49
C ARG A 28 -9.43 11.38 5.32
N PHE A 29 -8.21 10.85 5.31
CA PHE A 29 -7.86 9.68 6.11
C PHE A 29 -7.94 9.95 7.62
N VAL A 30 -7.39 11.07 8.09
CA VAL A 30 -7.49 11.45 9.51
C VAL A 30 -8.96 11.63 9.90
N HIS A 31 -9.76 12.30 9.08
CA HIS A 31 -11.19 12.45 9.35
C HIS A 31 -11.91 11.10 9.46
N GLY A 32 -11.68 10.19 8.51
CA GLY A 32 -12.25 8.84 8.57
C GLY A 32 -11.80 8.08 9.82
N HIS A 33 -10.55 8.26 10.25
CA HIS A 33 -10.00 7.62 11.44
C HIS A 33 -10.70 8.11 12.72
N GLU A 34 -10.82 9.42 12.90
CA GLU A 34 -11.57 10.00 14.03
C GLU A 34 -13.06 9.59 13.99
N LEU A 35 -13.66 9.49 12.80
CA LEU A 35 -15.02 8.97 12.66
C LEU A 35 -15.11 7.49 13.06
N GLY A 36 -14.09 6.69 12.77
CA GLY A 36 -14.02 5.28 13.19
C GLY A 36 -14.11 5.14 14.71
N HIS A 37 -13.33 5.94 15.43
CA HIS A 37 -13.40 6.02 16.89
C HIS A 37 -14.79 6.36 17.42
N GLN A 38 -15.50 7.26 16.73
CA GLN A 38 -16.85 7.66 17.13
C GLN A 38 -17.94 6.64 16.75
N VAL A 39 -17.82 5.96 15.61
CA VAL A 39 -18.90 5.15 15.01
C VAL A 39 -18.81 3.68 15.44
N LEU A 40 -17.61 3.17 15.75
CA LEU A 40 -17.44 1.79 16.19
C LEU A 40 -18.00 1.63 17.62
N PRO A 41 -19.05 0.81 17.84
CA PRO A 41 -19.85 0.86 19.08
C PRO A 41 -19.05 0.61 20.36
N TRP A 42 -18.07 -0.29 20.31
CA TRP A 42 -17.29 -0.64 21.50
C TRP A 42 -16.19 0.38 21.79
N GLN A 43 -15.73 1.13 20.79
CA GLN A 43 -14.71 2.17 20.96
C GLN A 43 -15.29 3.40 21.66
N GLU A 44 -16.49 3.82 21.27
CA GLU A 44 -17.23 4.87 21.97
C GLU A 44 -17.46 4.49 23.44
N GLN A 45 -17.85 3.24 23.71
CA GLN A 45 -18.06 2.75 25.07
C GLN A 45 -16.77 2.66 25.88
N ALA A 46 -15.68 2.19 25.27
CA ALA A 46 -14.36 2.13 25.90
C ALA A 46 -13.90 3.53 26.34
N TYR A 47 -14.13 4.56 25.52
CA TYR A 47 -13.84 5.94 25.87
C TYR A 47 -14.62 6.47 27.09
N TYR A 48 -15.86 5.99 27.30
CA TYR A 48 -16.65 6.36 28.49
C TYR A 48 -16.29 5.54 29.74
N ALA A 49 -15.71 4.36 29.57
CA ALA A 49 -15.38 3.44 30.64
C ALA A 49 -13.93 3.60 31.16
N ASP A 50 -13.00 3.92 30.27
CA ASP A 50 -11.56 4.02 30.51
C ASP A 50 -10.97 5.34 29.97
N ASP A 51 -9.83 5.76 30.51
CA ASP A 51 -9.05 6.89 30.00
C ASP A 51 -7.67 6.47 29.46
N ASP A 52 -6.91 7.41 28.90
CA ASP A 52 -5.59 7.16 28.30
C ASP A 52 -4.57 6.49 29.25
N ASN A 53 -4.80 6.56 30.57
CA ASN A 53 -3.94 5.95 31.59
C ASN A 53 -4.46 4.60 32.10
N THR A 54 -5.76 4.31 31.98
CA THR A 54 -6.36 3.03 32.43
C THR A 54 -6.59 2.03 31.31
N LEU A 55 -6.68 2.52 30.06
CA LEU A 55 -6.85 1.67 28.88
C LEU A 55 -5.61 0.79 28.66
N SER A 56 -5.81 -0.53 28.56
CA SER A 56 -4.70 -1.44 28.30
C SER A 56 -4.03 -1.13 26.95
N PRO A 57 -2.69 -1.27 26.84
CA PRO A 57 -1.98 -1.04 25.58
C PRO A 57 -2.54 -1.87 24.43
N GLU A 58 -2.92 -3.13 24.68
CA GLU A 58 -3.48 -4.04 23.70
C GLU A 58 -4.85 -3.57 23.19
N THR A 59 -5.70 -3.08 24.09
CA THR A 59 -7.00 -2.51 23.73
C THR A 59 -6.83 -1.27 22.87
N ARG A 60 -5.93 -0.35 23.27
CA ARG A 60 -5.65 0.86 22.50
C ARG A 60 -5.16 0.51 21.09
N ASP A 61 -4.21 -0.40 20.97
CA ASP A 61 -3.64 -0.79 19.68
C ASP A 61 -4.70 -1.44 18.77
N ALA A 62 -5.64 -2.22 19.34
CA ALA A 62 -6.79 -2.73 18.61
C ALA A 62 -7.75 -1.61 18.15
N MET A 63 -8.06 -0.64 19.01
CA MET A 63 -8.91 0.50 18.65
C MET A 63 -8.32 1.31 17.50
N GLU A 64 -7.03 1.64 17.58
CA GLU A 64 -6.29 2.36 16.55
C GLU A 64 -6.25 1.60 15.23
N TRP A 65 -6.04 0.28 15.29
CA TRP A 65 -6.04 -0.58 14.10
C TRP A 65 -7.41 -0.56 13.41
N GLU A 66 -8.49 -0.73 14.17
CA GLU A 66 -9.85 -0.71 13.62
C GLU A 66 -10.26 0.66 13.08
N ALA A 67 -9.88 1.76 13.74
CA ALA A 67 -10.14 3.12 13.23
C ALA A 67 -9.41 3.39 11.92
N ASN A 68 -8.17 2.90 11.79
CA ASN A 68 -7.43 2.93 10.52
C ASN A 68 -8.11 2.09 9.43
N ALA A 69 -8.62 0.90 9.78
CA ALA A 69 -9.34 0.04 8.86
C ALA A 69 -10.66 0.70 8.41
N PHE A 70 -11.45 1.24 9.33
CA PHE A 70 -12.68 1.98 9.04
C PHE A 70 -12.43 3.13 8.06
N SER A 71 -11.40 3.95 8.31
CA SER A 71 -11.03 5.04 7.42
C SER A 71 -10.66 4.55 6.01
N ALA A 72 -9.88 3.47 5.92
CA ALA A 72 -9.52 2.88 4.64
C ALA A 72 -10.75 2.36 3.89
N GLU A 73 -11.64 1.62 4.54
CA GLU A 73 -12.87 1.11 3.91
C GLU A 73 -13.80 2.23 3.44
N LEU A 74 -13.96 3.28 4.26
CA LEU A 74 -14.74 4.45 3.92
C LEU A 74 -14.17 5.18 2.69
N LEU A 75 -12.84 5.36 2.63
CA LEU A 75 -12.21 6.07 1.52
C LEU A 75 -12.21 5.28 0.23
N PHE A 76 -12.01 3.96 0.29
CA PHE A 76 -12.01 3.09 -0.90
C PHE A 76 -13.40 2.65 -1.33
N GLY A 77 -14.43 2.96 -0.54
CA GLY A 77 -15.81 2.60 -0.87
C GLY A 77 -16.02 1.10 -0.92
N LEU A 78 -15.44 0.37 0.05
CA LEU A 78 -15.46 -1.09 0.10
C LEU A 78 -14.93 -1.69 -1.22
N ASP A 79 -15.72 -2.54 -1.87
CA ASP A 79 -15.37 -3.23 -3.12
C ASP A 79 -15.37 -2.31 -4.35
N ARG A 80 -15.82 -1.05 -4.24
CA ARG A 80 -15.91 -0.14 -5.38
C ARG A 80 -14.55 0.09 -6.02
N PHE A 81 -13.51 0.39 -5.21
CA PHE A 81 -12.16 0.58 -5.72
C PHE A 81 -11.65 -0.67 -6.44
N THR A 82 -11.81 -1.84 -5.82
CA THR A 82 -11.33 -3.12 -6.38
C THR A 82 -12.05 -3.47 -7.67
N THR A 83 -13.38 -3.32 -7.71
CA THR A 83 -14.19 -3.55 -8.91
C THR A 83 -13.76 -2.66 -10.07
N MET A 84 -13.49 -1.38 -9.80
CA MET A 84 -12.99 -0.45 -10.81
C MET A 84 -11.56 -0.81 -11.25
N ALA A 85 -10.68 -1.13 -10.32
CA ALA A 85 -9.30 -1.47 -10.63
C ALA A 85 -9.19 -2.75 -11.48
N ASP A 86 -9.96 -3.79 -11.14
CA ASP A 86 -9.95 -5.07 -11.87
C ASP A 86 -10.67 -5.01 -13.22
N SER A 87 -11.40 -3.93 -13.52
CA SER A 87 -11.92 -3.65 -14.86
C SER A 87 -10.81 -3.29 -15.88
N TYR A 88 -9.61 -2.99 -15.39
CA TYR A 88 -8.43 -2.70 -16.20
C TYR A 88 -7.42 -3.86 -16.22
N ALA A 89 -6.55 -3.83 -17.22
CA ALA A 89 -5.40 -4.72 -17.29
C ALA A 89 -4.46 -4.44 -16.10
N PRO A 90 -3.77 -5.47 -15.55
CA PRO A 90 -2.92 -5.26 -14.39
C PRO A 90 -1.76 -4.29 -14.71
N GLY A 91 -1.56 -3.31 -13.84
CA GLY A 91 -0.48 -2.33 -13.93
C GLY A 91 -0.59 -1.23 -12.87
N LEU A 92 0.50 -0.53 -12.58
CA LEU A 92 0.58 0.56 -11.62
C LEU A 92 -0.14 1.85 -12.08
N ALA A 93 -0.34 2.03 -13.38
CA ALA A 93 -1.15 3.15 -13.89
C ALA A 93 -2.58 3.14 -13.32
N VAL A 94 -3.13 1.94 -13.05
CA VAL A 94 -4.49 1.75 -12.51
C VAL A 94 -4.65 2.34 -11.10
N PRO A 95 -3.92 1.88 -10.06
CA PRO A 95 -4.04 2.47 -8.73
C PRO A 95 -3.62 3.93 -8.69
N LEU A 96 -2.68 4.37 -9.52
CA LEU A 96 -2.28 5.78 -9.60
C LEU A 96 -3.41 6.66 -10.15
N HIS A 97 -4.07 6.22 -11.22
CA HIS A 97 -5.26 6.88 -11.76
C HIS A 97 -6.39 6.94 -10.72
N LEU A 98 -6.75 5.79 -10.15
CA LEU A 98 -7.85 5.71 -9.18
C LEU A 98 -7.54 6.43 -7.86
N SER A 99 -6.26 6.61 -7.49
CA SER A 99 -5.90 7.40 -6.32
C SER A 99 -6.39 8.86 -6.42
N ASN A 100 -6.45 9.41 -7.63
CA ASN A 100 -7.01 10.74 -7.87
C ASN A 100 -8.54 10.73 -7.74
N GLU A 101 -9.24 9.71 -8.23
CA GLU A 101 -10.69 9.62 -8.10
C GLU A 101 -11.13 9.46 -6.64
N PHE A 102 -10.50 8.52 -5.91
CA PHE A 102 -10.82 8.24 -4.52
C PHE A 102 -10.16 9.24 -3.55
N GLN A 103 -9.31 10.14 -4.05
CA GLN A 103 -8.52 11.12 -3.29
C GLN A 103 -7.74 10.49 -2.14
N THR A 104 -7.07 9.37 -2.45
CA THR A 104 -6.17 8.67 -1.53
C THR A 104 -4.72 8.94 -1.91
N SER A 105 -3.77 8.59 -1.04
CA SER A 105 -2.37 8.63 -1.44
C SER A 105 -2.08 7.52 -2.48
N ALA A 106 -1.13 7.77 -3.39
CA ALA A 106 -0.65 6.76 -4.34
C ALA A 106 -0.23 5.47 -3.62
N HIS A 107 0.49 5.60 -2.51
CA HIS A 107 0.91 4.45 -1.70
C HIS A 107 -0.29 3.63 -1.20
N ALA A 108 -1.28 4.27 -0.58
CA ALA A 108 -2.47 3.57 -0.09
C ALA A 108 -3.23 2.87 -1.24
N ALA A 109 -3.39 3.54 -2.38
CA ALA A 109 -4.08 2.99 -3.55
C ALA A 109 -3.33 1.77 -4.13
N ILE A 110 -2.00 1.84 -4.25
CA ILE A 110 -1.18 0.72 -4.74
C ILE A 110 -1.30 -0.49 -3.81
N ARG A 111 -1.21 -0.31 -2.49
CA ARG A 111 -1.38 -1.42 -1.53
C ARG A 111 -2.79 -2.00 -1.57
N ARG A 112 -3.84 -1.15 -1.58
CA ARG A 112 -5.23 -1.62 -1.69
C ARG A 112 -5.43 -2.43 -2.97
N TYR A 113 -4.96 -1.92 -4.10
CA TYR A 113 -5.04 -2.58 -5.40
C TYR A 113 -4.43 -3.98 -5.33
N VAL A 114 -3.19 -4.10 -4.87
CA VAL A 114 -2.50 -5.39 -4.86
C VAL A 114 -3.15 -6.36 -3.88
N ALA A 115 -3.53 -5.90 -2.68
CA ALA A 115 -4.10 -6.77 -1.65
C ALA A 115 -5.50 -7.31 -1.98
N THR A 116 -6.26 -6.64 -2.85
CA THR A 116 -7.66 -6.98 -3.13
C THR A 116 -7.92 -7.41 -4.57
N SER A 117 -6.96 -7.23 -5.49
CA SER A 117 -7.13 -7.53 -6.91
C SER A 117 -7.39 -9.02 -7.15
N GLN A 118 -8.29 -9.28 -8.10
CA GLN A 118 -8.52 -10.62 -8.68
C GLN A 118 -7.39 -11.03 -9.64
N HIS A 119 -6.55 -10.10 -10.08
CA HIS A 119 -5.35 -10.41 -10.85
C HIS A 119 -4.29 -11.05 -9.95
N ARG A 120 -3.41 -11.87 -10.52
CA ARG A 120 -2.26 -12.45 -9.80
C ARG A 120 -1.11 -11.46 -9.78
N VAL A 121 -1.21 -10.48 -8.89
CA VAL A 121 -0.22 -9.39 -8.71
C VAL A 121 0.44 -9.46 -7.34
N ALA A 122 1.68 -8.97 -7.26
CA ALA A 122 2.41 -8.75 -6.02
C ALA A 122 3.19 -7.44 -6.05
N LEU A 123 3.56 -6.93 -4.89
CA LEU A 123 4.21 -5.65 -4.70
C LEU A 123 5.42 -5.81 -3.79
N LEU A 124 6.60 -5.49 -4.34
CA LEU A 124 7.79 -5.23 -3.56
C LEU A 124 7.84 -3.74 -3.22
N THR A 125 7.81 -3.43 -1.93
CA THR A 125 8.04 -2.06 -1.45
C THR A 125 9.46 -1.96 -0.94
N LEU A 126 10.26 -1.07 -1.53
CA LEU A 126 11.68 -0.92 -1.29
C LEU A 126 11.99 0.48 -0.74
N GLY A 127 12.97 0.56 0.16
CA GLY A 127 13.44 1.80 0.76
C GLY A 127 14.12 2.73 -0.24
N ARG A 128 14.17 4.02 0.12
CA ARG A 128 14.78 5.09 -0.71
C ARG A 128 16.27 4.92 -0.98
N PHE A 129 17.00 4.41 0.01
CA PHE A 129 18.45 4.47 0.03
C PHE A 129 19.03 3.08 -0.09
N THR A 130 20.04 2.95 -0.94
CA THR A 130 20.76 1.70 -1.11
C THR A 130 21.54 1.35 0.16
N ARG A 131 21.57 0.05 0.45
CA ARG A 131 22.45 -0.57 1.44
C ARG A 131 23.41 -1.50 0.71
N ARG A 132 24.41 -2.01 1.42
CA ARG A 132 25.45 -2.86 0.83
C ARG A 132 25.55 -4.20 1.55
N VAL A 133 25.72 -5.25 0.76
CA VAL A 133 26.15 -6.60 1.18
C VAL A 133 27.41 -6.96 0.38
N PRO A 134 28.17 -8.02 0.75
CA PRO A 134 29.39 -8.40 0.02
C PRO A 134 29.18 -8.60 -1.49
N ARG A 135 27.98 -9.06 -1.90
CA ARG A 135 27.60 -9.27 -3.30
C ARG A 135 27.31 -7.97 -4.07
N GLY A 136 27.06 -6.85 -3.39
CA GLY A 136 26.78 -5.56 -4.05
C GLY A 136 25.76 -4.68 -3.31
N PRO A 137 25.40 -3.53 -3.90
CA PRO A 137 24.33 -2.67 -3.40
C PRO A 137 22.95 -3.32 -3.61
N TYR A 138 22.01 -3.03 -2.72
CA TYR A 138 20.60 -3.44 -2.81
C TYR A 138 19.70 -2.37 -2.19
N LEU A 139 18.42 -2.35 -2.53
CA LEU A 139 17.42 -1.55 -1.81
C LEU A 139 16.80 -2.40 -0.68
N PRO A 140 16.73 -1.91 0.57
CA PRO A 140 16.13 -2.65 1.66
C PRO A 140 14.63 -2.84 1.43
N MET A 141 14.13 -4.06 1.58
CA MET A 141 12.72 -4.37 1.49
C MET A 141 11.98 -3.90 2.75
N MET A 142 10.81 -3.28 2.56
CA MET A 142 9.88 -2.89 3.61
C MET A 142 8.83 -3.98 3.74
N ASN A 143 9.14 -5.03 4.51
CA ASN A 143 8.34 -6.26 4.56
C ASN A 143 6.87 -5.99 4.91
N ASP A 144 6.62 -5.11 5.88
CA ASP A 144 5.28 -4.70 6.33
C ASP A 144 4.47 -3.94 5.28
N GLN A 145 5.15 -3.38 4.27
CA GLN A 145 4.55 -2.62 3.18
C GLN A 145 4.52 -3.38 1.85
N CYS A 146 5.13 -4.56 1.79
CA CYS A 146 4.89 -5.50 0.70
C CYS A 146 3.44 -5.98 0.76
N ALA A 147 2.95 -6.47 -0.36
CA ALA A 147 1.59 -7.00 -0.48
C ALA A 147 1.50 -7.95 -1.66
N GLU A 148 0.52 -8.84 -1.63
CA GLU A 148 0.20 -9.73 -2.73
C GLU A 148 -1.30 -10.00 -2.77
N SER A 149 -1.80 -10.24 -3.97
CA SER A 149 -3.18 -10.69 -4.19
C SER A 149 -3.38 -12.13 -3.71
N PRO A 150 -4.61 -12.53 -3.33
CA PRO A 150 -4.90 -13.91 -2.95
C PRO A 150 -4.50 -14.91 -4.04
N GLY A 151 -4.77 -14.60 -5.30
CA GLY A 151 -4.43 -15.47 -6.43
C GLY A 151 -2.92 -15.58 -6.70
N PHE A 152 -2.13 -14.57 -6.30
CA PHE A 152 -0.67 -14.63 -6.36
C PHE A 152 -0.11 -15.51 -5.25
N SER A 153 -0.50 -15.27 -4.00
CA SER A 153 0.00 -16.03 -2.85
C SER A 153 -0.34 -17.51 -2.95
N GLU A 154 -1.58 -17.84 -3.35
CA GLU A 154 -2.00 -19.22 -3.59
C GLU A 154 -1.15 -19.91 -4.65
N ARG A 155 -0.74 -19.19 -5.71
CA ARG A 155 -0.04 -19.78 -6.85
C ARG A 155 1.48 -19.84 -6.66
N PHE A 156 2.09 -18.84 -6.04
CA PHE A 156 3.55 -18.67 -6.00
C PHE A 156 4.12 -18.67 -4.58
N GLY A 157 3.32 -18.29 -3.58
CA GLY A 157 3.74 -18.07 -2.20
C GLY A 157 3.81 -16.59 -1.82
N SER A 158 4.18 -16.31 -0.57
CA SER A 158 4.34 -14.94 -0.04
C SER A 158 5.48 -14.21 -0.74
N ILE A 159 5.25 -12.96 -1.18
CA ILE A 159 6.29 -12.19 -1.87
C ILE A 159 7.50 -11.90 -0.97
N THR A 160 7.28 -11.73 0.34
CA THR A 160 8.38 -11.46 1.28
C THR A 160 9.25 -12.70 1.48
N ASP A 161 8.67 -13.90 1.42
CA ASP A 161 9.42 -15.15 1.52
C ASP A 161 10.20 -15.41 0.22
N LEU A 162 9.56 -15.17 -0.91
CA LEU A 162 10.15 -15.28 -2.24
C LEU A 162 11.33 -14.30 -2.44
N ALA A 163 11.26 -13.12 -1.82
CA ALA A 163 12.31 -12.10 -1.83
C ALA A 163 13.07 -11.98 -0.49
N ALA A 164 13.16 -13.07 0.28
CA ALA A 164 13.79 -13.04 1.61
C ALA A 164 15.29 -12.68 1.58
N ARG A 165 15.97 -12.92 0.45
CA ARG A 165 17.37 -12.54 0.25
C ARG A 165 17.47 -11.14 -0.36
N PRO A 166 18.51 -10.36 -0.01
CA PRO A 166 18.75 -9.06 -0.64
C PRO A 166 18.79 -9.16 -2.17
N LEU A 167 17.87 -8.45 -2.83
CA LEU A 167 17.84 -8.31 -4.29
C LEU A 167 18.94 -7.33 -4.72
N VAL A 168 20.14 -7.87 -4.95
CA VAL A 168 21.31 -7.10 -5.37
C VAL A 168 21.07 -6.46 -6.74
N LEU A 169 21.31 -5.14 -6.86
CA LEU A 169 20.95 -4.38 -8.06
C LEU A 169 21.64 -4.91 -9.33
N ALA A 170 22.89 -5.35 -9.22
CA ALA A 170 23.64 -5.90 -10.35
C ALA A 170 23.08 -7.24 -10.87
N GLU A 171 22.31 -7.96 -10.05
CA GLU A 171 21.74 -9.27 -10.37
C GLU A 171 20.26 -9.17 -10.80
N HIS A 172 19.61 -8.04 -10.49
CA HIS A 172 18.20 -7.81 -10.74
C HIS A 172 17.98 -6.47 -11.47
N PRO A 173 18.06 -6.46 -12.81
CA PRO A 173 17.88 -5.25 -13.63
C PRO A 173 16.58 -4.50 -13.34
N ALA A 174 15.47 -5.23 -13.12
CA ALA A 174 14.17 -4.66 -12.76
C ALA A 174 14.23 -3.79 -11.49
N ILE A 175 15.02 -4.21 -10.50
CA ILE A 175 15.20 -3.49 -9.23
C ILE A 175 16.17 -2.33 -9.41
N ALA A 176 17.24 -2.51 -10.20
CA ALA A 176 18.17 -1.43 -10.55
C ALA A 176 17.49 -0.31 -11.34
N ALA A 177 16.57 -0.64 -12.25
CA ALA A 177 15.76 0.34 -12.97
C ALA A 177 14.80 1.07 -12.01
N ALA A 178 14.15 0.34 -11.10
CA ALA A 178 13.27 0.93 -10.08
C ALA A 178 13.98 1.96 -9.19
N GLU A 179 15.24 1.72 -8.83
CA GLU A 179 16.09 2.64 -8.05
C GLU A 179 16.29 4.00 -8.75
N ARG A 180 16.36 4.00 -10.09
CA ARG A 180 16.60 5.20 -10.91
C ARG A 180 15.33 5.97 -11.26
N VAL A 181 14.16 5.44 -10.90
CA VAL A 181 12.88 6.13 -11.18
C VAL A 181 12.83 7.44 -10.40
N ALA A 182 12.63 8.54 -11.12
CA ALA A 182 12.54 9.87 -10.52
C ALA A 182 11.39 9.95 -9.49
N PRO A 183 11.47 10.84 -8.47
CA PRO A 183 10.34 11.16 -7.61
C PRO A 183 9.05 11.40 -8.38
N THR A 184 7.99 10.72 -7.97
CA THR A 184 6.66 10.69 -8.61
C THR A 184 6.63 10.10 -10.02
N GLY A 185 7.73 9.53 -10.49
CA GLY A 185 7.83 8.87 -11.79
C GLY A 185 7.27 7.45 -11.77
N LEU A 186 6.74 7.03 -12.92
CA LEU A 186 6.28 5.67 -13.22
C LEU A 186 7.09 5.13 -14.41
N LEU A 187 7.59 3.91 -14.26
CA LEU A 187 8.20 3.11 -15.30
C LEU A 187 7.24 1.95 -15.63
N GLU A 188 6.54 2.07 -16.76
CA GLU A 188 5.50 1.11 -17.17
C GLU A 188 6.03 -0.11 -17.92
N ASP A 189 7.17 0.04 -18.59
CA ASP A 189 7.85 -1.03 -19.28
C ASP A 189 9.22 -1.16 -18.58
N ASN A 190 9.36 -2.20 -17.76
CA ASN A 190 10.56 -2.47 -16.98
C ASN A 190 11.08 -3.88 -17.30
N ASP A 191 12.32 -4.16 -16.92
CA ASP A 191 12.89 -5.50 -17.04
C ASP A 191 12.05 -6.53 -16.27
N ASP A 192 12.07 -7.76 -16.75
CA ASP A 192 11.46 -8.88 -16.06
C ASP A 192 12.25 -9.22 -14.78
N LEU A 193 11.55 -9.73 -13.78
CA LEU A 193 12.14 -10.25 -12.56
C LEU A 193 11.93 -11.75 -12.49
N VAL A 194 13.04 -12.49 -12.37
CA VAL A 194 13.02 -13.95 -12.22
C VAL A 194 13.20 -14.29 -10.74
N ILE A 195 12.26 -15.04 -10.18
CA ILE A 195 12.28 -15.46 -8.77
C ILE A 195 12.03 -16.97 -8.70
N GLU A 196 12.73 -17.64 -7.79
CA GLU A 196 12.47 -19.04 -7.46
C GLU A 196 11.16 -19.14 -6.66
N THR A 197 10.18 -19.86 -7.19
CA THR A 197 8.89 -20.11 -6.52
C THR A 197 8.72 -21.60 -6.24
N LYS A 198 7.63 -21.98 -5.56
CA LYS A 198 7.25 -23.41 -5.41
C LYS A 198 7.05 -24.16 -6.74
N ARG A 199 7.03 -23.45 -7.86
CA ARG A 199 6.90 -23.99 -9.23
C ARG A 199 8.21 -23.94 -10.02
N GLY A 200 9.33 -23.63 -9.35
CA GLY A 200 10.62 -23.37 -9.97
C GLY A 200 10.82 -21.91 -10.35
N MET A 201 11.85 -21.65 -11.16
CA MET A 201 12.18 -20.31 -11.65
C MET A 201 11.02 -19.74 -12.46
N THR A 202 10.45 -18.64 -11.98
CA THR A 202 9.28 -17.99 -12.57
C THR A 202 9.63 -16.56 -12.94
N THR A 203 9.32 -16.20 -14.18
CA THR A 203 9.48 -14.85 -14.70
C THR A 203 8.22 -14.03 -14.47
N PHE A 204 8.40 -12.82 -13.96
CA PHE A 204 7.36 -11.82 -13.77
C PHE A 204 7.69 -10.55 -14.55
N GLN A 205 6.68 -10.00 -15.21
CA GLN A 205 6.75 -8.65 -15.75
C GLN A 205 6.70 -7.67 -14.60
N THR A 206 7.43 -6.57 -14.74
CA THR A 206 7.48 -5.57 -13.69
C THR A 206 7.12 -4.17 -14.17
N GLN A 207 6.64 -3.39 -13.21
CA GLN A 207 6.51 -1.94 -13.33
C GLN A 207 7.05 -1.31 -12.06
N ALA A 208 7.61 -0.11 -12.16
CA ALA A 208 8.20 0.56 -11.01
C ALA A 208 7.63 1.97 -10.83
N PHE A 209 7.29 2.34 -9.60
CA PHE A 209 6.87 3.69 -9.24
C PHE A 209 7.66 4.18 -8.03
N HIS A 210 8.06 5.45 -8.01
CA HIS A 210 8.70 6.04 -6.84
C HIS A 210 7.85 7.19 -6.29
N ASN A 211 7.36 7.09 -5.06
CA ASN A 211 6.47 8.12 -4.49
C ASN A 211 7.21 9.32 -3.85
N GLY A 212 8.53 9.42 -4.07
CA GLY A 212 9.41 10.39 -3.41
C GLY A 212 10.03 9.89 -2.09
N ARG A 213 9.57 8.76 -1.56
CA ARG A 213 10.05 8.14 -0.31
C ARG A 213 10.38 6.66 -0.45
N LEU A 214 9.61 5.90 -1.23
CA LEU A 214 9.75 4.46 -1.40
C LEU A 214 9.61 4.12 -2.89
N HIS A 215 10.28 3.05 -3.29
CA HIS A 215 10.13 2.45 -4.61
C HIS A 215 9.13 1.30 -4.51
N PHE A 216 8.22 1.22 -5.47
CA PHE A 216 7.19 0.22 -5.57
C PHE A 216 7.43 -0.55 -6.85
N VAL A 217 7.71 -1.85 -6.75
CA VAL A 217 7.86 -2.72 -7.91
C VAL A 217 6.68 -3.68 -7.93
N LEU A 218 5.80 -3.52 -8.91
CA LEU A 218 4.67 -4.40 -9.15
C LEU A 218 5.15 -5.59 -9.98
N LEU A 219 4.79 -6.81 -9.58
CA LEU A 219 5.05 -8.05 -10.28
C LEU A 219 3.71 -8.63 -10.75
N TYR A 220 3.66 -9.08 -12.00
CA TYR A 220 2.53 -9.82 -12.54
C TYR A 220 2.95 -10.70 -13.71
N GLN A 221 2.08 -11.61 -14.14
CA GLN A 221 2.26 -12.37 -15.37
C GLN A 221 1.25 -11.90 -16.41
N GLN A 222 1.70 -11.71 -17.65
CA GLN A 222 0.79 -11.43 -18.76
C GLN A 222 -0.15 -12.61 -18.97
N GLY A 223 -1.44 -12.39 -18.71
CA GLY A 223 -2.53 -13.25 -19.12
C GLY A 223 -3.21 -12.70 -20.37
N ARG A 224 -4.07 -13.51 -21.00
CA ARG A 224 -5.05 -12.99 -21.96
C ARG A 224 -6.03 -12.09 -21.20
N PHE A 225 -5.88 -10.78 -21.37
CA PHE A 225 -6.81 -9.79 -20.86
C PHE A 225 -7.39 -9.01 -22.04
N ASN A 226 -8.72 -9.04 -22.18
CA ASN A 226 -9.43 -8.42 -23.29
C ASN A 226 -10.02 -7.04 -22.94
N GLY A 227 -9.74 -6.50 -21.75
CA GLY A 227 -10.25 -5.21 -21.30
C GLY A 227 -9.31 -4.03 -21.60
N GLN A 228 -9.66 -2.88 -21.06
CA GLN A 228 -8.91 -1.63 -21.25
C GLN A 228 -7.56 -1.68 -20.50
N ARG A 229 -6.48 -1.25 -21.16
CA ARG A 229 -5.18 -1.01 -20.52
C ARG A 229 -5.02 0.49 -20.29
N LEU A 230 -4.80 0.88 -19.04
CA LEU A 230 -4.42 2.25 -18.71
C LEU A 230 -2.91 2.44 -18.92
N ARG A 231 -2.56 3.59 -19.48
CA ARG A 231 -1.19 4.10 -19.61
C ARG A 231 -1.13 5.43 -18.89
N ALA A 232 -0.05 5.73 -18.20
CA ALA A 232 0.20 7.07 -17.69
C ALA A 232 0.27 8.06 -18.85
N ALA A 233 -0.32 9.23 -18.65
CA ALA A 233 -0.28 10.34 -19.61
C ALA A 233 1.07 11.06 -19.58
#